data_AF-A0A060C6P4-F1
#
_entry.id   AF-A0A060C6P4-F1
#
_cell.length_a   1.000
_cell.length_b   1.000
_cell.length_c   1.000
_cell.angle_alpha   90.00
_cell.angle_beta   90.00
_cell.angle_gamma   90.00
#
_symmetry.space_group_name_H-M   'P 1'
#
loop_
_entity.id
_entity.type
_entity.pdbx_description
1 polymer ?
#
loop_
_entity_poly.entity_id
_entity_poly.type
_entity_poly.pdbx_seq_one_letter_code
_entity_poly.pdbx_strand_id
1 'polypeptide(L)'
;GTAEMLAKWIGAPMEEITYTSAGINHMAFYLEYKWKGEDAYPLIRKAILERPEVYNEEQVRNEMFLALDYYVTESSGHGSEYNWWFRK
;
A
#
# COMPACT_ATOMS: atom_id res chain seq x y z
N GLY A 1 -2.35 -7.84 8.22
CA GLY A 1 -3.24 -6.79 7.64
C GLY A 1 -2.48 -5.93 6.63
N THR A 2 -3.09 -4.92 5.99
CA THR A 2 -2.37 -4.13 4.94
C THR A 2 -1.08 -3.49 5.45
N ALA A 3 -1.07 -2.93 6.66
CA ALA A 3 0.15 -2.36 7.24
C ALA A 3 1.27 -3.41 7.40
N GLU A 4 0.95 -4.61 7.85
CA GLU A 4 1.93 -5.70 8.01
C GLU A 4 2.45 -6.23 6.66
N MET A 5 1.60 -6.26 5.65
CA MET A 5 1.99 -6.61 4.27
C MET A 5 3.02 -5.62 3.73
N LEU A 6 2.78 -4.32 3.89
CA LEU A 6 3.74 -3.27 3.50
C LEU A 6 5.07 -3.42 4.25
N ALA A 7 5.02 -3.73 5.55
CA ALA A 7 6.21 -3.95 6.38
C ALA A 7 7.04 -5.12 5.85
N LYS A 8 6.38 -6.25 5.55
CA LYS A 8 7.00 -7.44 4.96
C LYS A 8 7.69 -7.14 3.63
N TRP A 9 7.06 -6.33 2.77
CA TRP A 9 7.68 -5.94 1.51
C TRP A 9 9.00 -5.22 1.75
N ILE A 10 9.04 -4.23 2.63
CA ILE A 10 10.28 -3.47 2.88
C ILE A 10 11.25 -4.16 3.85
N GLY A 11 10.93 -5.37 4.32
CA GLY A 11 11.76 -6.13 5.26
C GLY A 11 11.77 -5.55 6.69
N ALA A 12 10.76 -4.75 7.04
CA ALA A 12 10.63 -4.14 8.36
C ALA A 12 9.84 -5.05 9.31
N PRO A 13 10.30 -5.21 10.57
CA PRO A 13 9.47 -5.78 11.63
C PRO A 13 8.24 -4.91 11.89
N MET A 14 7.07 -5.53 12.04
CA MET A 14 5.80 -4.81 12.19
C MET A 14 5.77 -3.94 13.46
N GLU A 15 6.44 -4.38 14.53
CA GLU A 15 6.57 -3.65 15.79
C GLU A 15 7.37 -2.34 15.67
N GLU A 16 8.13 -2.16 14.59
CA GLU A 16 8.88 -0.93 14.31
C GLU A 16 8.12 0.03 13.37
N ILE A 17 6.93 -0.38 12.90
CA ILE A 17 6.08 0.41 12.01
C ILE A 17 5.09 1.24 12.83
N THR A 18 5.00 2.52 12.48
CA THR A 18 3.91 3.41 12.92
C THR A 18 3.22 3.99 11.70
N TYR A 19 1.90 4.15 11.76
CA TYR A 19 1.14 4.68 10.64
C TYR A 19 -0.09 5.47 11.12
N THR A 20 -0.47 6.44 10.31
CA THR A 20 -1.73 7.19 10.45
C THR A 20 -2.59 6.87 9.25
N SER A 21 -3.81 6.37 9.47
CA SER A 21 -4.76 6.09 8.39
C SER A 21 -6.03 6.92 8.54
N ALA A 22 -6.55 7.42 7.42
CA ALA A 22 -7.82 8.15 7.39
C ALA A 22 -8.61 7.86 6.11
N GLY A 23 -9.92 8.03 6.19
CA GLY A 23 -10.85 7.85 5.08
C GLY A 23 -12.18 7.32 5.57
N ILE A 24 -12.92 6.68 4.67
CA ILE A 24 -14.20 6.02 4.99
C ILE A 24 -14.04 4.51 4.95
N ASN A 25 -15.06 3.80 5.41
CA ASN A 25 -15.10 2.34 5.30
C ASN A 25 -14.86 1.91 3.84
N HIS A 26 -14.00 0.90 3.63
CA HIS A 26 -13.51 0.41 2.33
C HIS A 26 -12.72 1.40 1.46
N MET A 27 -12.51 2.66 1.89
CA MET A 27 -11.71 3.66 1.16
C MET A 27 -10.93 4.53 2.16
N ALA A 28 -9.98 3.90 2.85
CA ALA A 28 -9.00 4.59 3.68
C ALA A 28 -7.60 4.51 3.08
N PHE A 29 -6.76 5.48 3.42
CA PHE A 29 -5.39 5.60 2.96
C PHE A 29 -4.47 5.75 4.16
N TYR A 30 -3.23 5.25 4.04
CA TYR A 30 -2.18 5.55 5.00
C TYR A 30 -1.61 6.94 4.73
N LEU A 31 -2.02 7.94 5.48
CA LEU A 31 -1.49 9.31 5.34
C LEU A 31 -0.02 9.40 5.79
N GLU A 32 0.35 8.57 6.76
CA GLU A 32 1.75 8.38 7.17
C GLU A 32 2.02 6.90 7.30
N TYR A 33 3.19 6.46 6.86
CA TYR A 33 3.67 5.10 7.05
C TYR A 33 5.17 5.15 7.31
N LYS A 34 5.57 4.97 8.57
CA LYS A 34 6.92 5.21 9.06
C LYS A 34 7.56 3.93 9.59
N TRP A 35 8.84 3.74 9.30
CA TRP A 35 9.68 2.71 9.90
C TRP A 35 10.74 3.38 10.77
N LYS A 36 10.75 3.08 12.08
CA LYS A 36 11.63 3.76 13.07
C LYS A 36 11.49 5.28 13.08
N GLY A 37 10.29 5.78 12.77
CA GLY A 37 9.99 7.22 12.73
C GLY A 37 10.29 7.90 11.40
N GLU A 38 10.95 7.22 10.45
CA GLU A 38 11.28 7.75 9.13
C GLU A 38 10.25 7.34 8.08
N ASP A 39 9.98 8.20 7.10
CA ASP A 39 9.03 7.90 6.02
C ASP A 39 9.49 6.69 5.20
N ALA A 40 8.64 5.66 5.14
CA ALA A 40 8.94 4.42 4.45
C ALA A 40 8.29 4.31 3.06
N TYR A 41 7.51 5.31 2.63
CA TYR A 41 6.94 5.32 1.29
C TYR A 41 7.95 5.20 0.14
N PRO A 42 9.14 5.84 0.20
CA PRO A 42 10.18 5.63 -0.81
C PRO A 42 10.60 4.16 -0.93
N LEU A 43 10.67 3.44 0.19
CA LEU A 43 11.01 2.02 0.22
C LEU A 43 9.89 1.15 -0.36
N ILE A 44 8.63 1.49 -0.05
CA ILE A 44 7.44 0.80 -0.60
C ILE A 44 7.35 1.01 -2.12
N ARG A 45 7.57 2.24 -2.61
CA ARG A 45 7.59 2.53 -4.05
C ARG A 45 8.71 1.77 -4.75
N LYS A 46 9.92 1.77 -4.18
CA LYS A 46 11.05 1.01 -4.71
C LYS A 46 10.72 -0.49 -4.77
N ALA A 47 10.14 -1.02 -3.71
CA ALA A 47 9.68 -2.41 -3.62
C ALA A 47 8.71 -2.78 -4.76
N ILE A 48 7.73 -1.93 -5.04
CA ILE A 48 6.73 -2.17 -6.11
C ILE A 48 7.37 -2.09 -7.49
N LEU A 49 8.27 -1.11 -7.72
CA LEU A 49 8.87 -0.88 -9.04
C LEU A 49 9.97 -1.89 -9.40
N GLU A 50 10.73 -2.38 -8.42
CA GLU A 50 11.91 -3.23 -8.68
C GLU A 50 11.64 -4.72 -8.49
N ARG A 51 10.57 -5.11 -7.79
CA ARG A 51 10.25 -6.51 -7.50
C ARG A 51 8.90 -6.93 -8.08
N PRO A 52 8.90 -7.65 -9.22
CA PRO A 52 7.67 -8.08 -9.89
C PRO A 52 6.72 -8.89 -9.00
N GLU A 53 7.24 -9.67 -8.05
CA GLU A 53 6.42 -10.43 -7.11
C GLU A 53 5.61 -9.53 -6.17
N VAL A 54 6.16 -8.39 -5.74
CA VAL A 54 5.45 -7.39 -4.92
C VAL A 54 4.41 -6.65 -5.75
N TYR A 55 4.78 -6.25 -6.98
CA TYR A 55 3.83 -5.62 -7.89
C TYR A 55 2.60 -6.51 -8.14
N ASN A 56 2.84 -7.81 -8.40
CA ASN A 56 1.78 -8.77 -8.73
C ASN A 56 0.95 -9.23 -7.52
N GLU A 57 1.42 -9.04 -6.29
CA GLU A 57 0.66 -9.40 -5.08
C GLU A 57 -0.61 -8.54 -4.95
N GLU A 58 -0.56 -7.25 -5.31
CA GLU A 58 -1.66 -6.29 -5.14
C GLU A 58 -1.72 -5.24 -6.25
N GLN A 59 -1.90 -5.70 -7.50
CA GLN A 59 -1.82 -4.85 -8.71
C GLN A 59 -2.68 -3.58 -8.63
N VAL A 60 -3.93 -3.67 -8.18
CA VAL A 60 -4.83 -2.50 -8.16
C VAL A 60 -4.41 -1.50 -7.09
N ARG A 61 -4.06 -1.97 -5.88
CA ARG A 61 -3.56 -1.08 -4.82
C ARG A 61 -2.24 -0.42 -5.21
N ASN A 62 -1.35 -1.19 -5.82
CA ASN A 62 -0.05 -0.72 -6.28
C ASN A 62 -0.21 0.36 -7.36
N GLU A 63 -1.07 0.14 -8.35
CA GLU A 63 -1.38 1.15 -9.37
C GLU A 63 -2.01 2.41 -8.76
N MET A 64 -2.96 2.25 -7.82
CA MET A 64 -3.53 3.39 -7.10
C MET A 64 -2.47 4.17 -6.32
N PHE A 65 -1.56 3.48 -5.62
CA PHE A 65 -0.47 4.12 -4.89
C PHE A 65 0.50 4.84 -5.83
N LEU A 66 0.86 4.24 -6.96
CA LEU A 66 1.75 4.88 -7.94
C LEU A 66 1.12 6.14 -8.55
N ALA A 67 -0.21 6.19 -8.67
CA ALA A 67 -0.94 7.33 -9.22
C ALA A 67 -1.31 8.41 -8.18
N LEU A 68 -1.51 8.04 -6.92
CA LEU A 68 -2.07 8.92 -5.88
C LEU A 68 -1.09 9.21 -4.73
N ASP A 69 0.09 8.60 -4.73
CA ASP A 69 1.16 8.73 -3.73
C ASP A 69 0.84 8.23 -2.31
N TYR A 70 -0.39 7.79 -2.02
CA TYR A 70 -0.78 7.18 -0.75
C TYR A 70 -1.35 5.79 -0.94
N TYR A 71 -0.94 4.85 -0.09
CA TYR A 71 -1.36 3.44 -0.21
C TYR A 71 -2.75 3.24 0.38
N VAL A 72 -3.63 2.61 -0.40
CA VAL A 72 -5.01 2.33 -0.01
C VAL A 72 -5.09 1.07 0.86
N THR A 73 -5.98 1.06 1.84
CA THR A 73 -6.13 -0.06 2.78
C THR A 73 -6.84 -1.26 2.16
N GLU A 74 -7.75 -1.01 1.21
CA GLU A 74 -8.65 -2.02 0.63
C GLU A 74 -7.95 -2.90 -0.41
N SER A 75 -8.15 -4.21 -0.31
CA SER A 75 -7.57 -5.24 -1.17
C SER A 75 -7.80 -4.97 -2.67
N SER A 76 -6.93 -5.47 -3.55
CA SER A 76 -7.09 -5.29 -5.00
C SER A 76 -8.39 -5.88 -5.54
N GLY A 77 -8.86 -6.98 -4.94
CA GLY A 77 -10.15 -7.59 -5.27
C GLY A 77 -11.30 -6.58 -5.15
N HIS A 78 -11.51 -6.01 -3.97
CA HIS A 78 -12.55 -5.01 -3.75
C HIS A 78 -12.23 -3.64 -4.37
N GLY A 79 -10.97 -3.21 -4.33
CA GLY A 79 -10.53 -1.94 -4.93
C GLY A 79 -10.84 -1.84 -6.42
N SER A 80 -10.82 -2.98 -7.14
CA SER A 80 -11.20 -3.04 -8.56
C SER A 80 -12.70 -2.80 -8.83
N GLU A 81 -13.57 -2.88 -7.82
CA GLU A 81 -15.01 -2.61 -7.93
C GLU A 81 -15.30 -1.10 -7.96
N TYR A 82 -14.43 -0.31 -7.33
CA TYR A 82 -14.55 1.14 -7.27
C TYR A 82 -13.84 1.86 -8.43
N ASN A 83 -13.04 1.13 -9.21
CA ASN A 83 -12.21 1.68 -10.26
C ASN A 83 -12.54 1.01 -11.61
N TRP A 84 -13.27 1.74 -12.46
CA TRP A 84 -13.78 1.27 -13.76
C TRP A 84 -12.72 0.77 -14.74
N TRP A 85 -11.44 1.06 -14.49
CA TRP A 85 -10.33 0.70 -15.37
C TRP A 85 -9.90 -0.77 -15.23
N PHE A 86 -10.09 -1.39 -14.06
CA PHE A 86 -9.48 -2.68 -13.73
C PHE A 86 -10.38 -3.90 -13.98
N ARG A 87 -11.72 -3.75 -13.92
CA ARG A 87 -12.66 -4.81 -14.25
C ARG A 87 -13.28 -4.55 -15.62
N LYS A 88 -13.18 -5.55 -16.51
CA LYS A 88 -13.77 -5.56 -17.86
C LYS A 88 -14.62 -6.81 -18.05
#